data_AF-A0A2E8AVP4-F1
#
_entry.id   AF-A0A2E8AVP4-F1
#
_cell.length_a   1.000
_cell.length_b   1.000
_cell.length_c   1.000
_cell.angle_alpha   90.00
_cell.angle_beta   90.00
_cell.angle_gamma   90.00
#
_symmetry.space_group_name_H-M   'P 1'
#
loop_
_entity.id
_entity.type
_entity.pdbx_description
1 polymer ?
#
loop_
_entity_poly.entity_id
_entity_poly.type
_entity_poly.pdbx_seq_one_letter_code
_entity_poly.pdbx_strand_id
1 'polypeptide(L)'
;MAPTYDILASAENNIYNAWQAMLFHYSCQKYAGHTPIIVVHGNDRPLMPGFQLIQRAGGRIQLTRNYRHDRGLVYARRNTAGTLACVRSDADYLVLCDPDTIFFRPLPVDEYFLAENQVSFDSVPYLNVKRNNLAVLENICNKAGLPLELLLQSPISGSVPHIVPAACREALSQQWLQNIELFEVHSPEPRTSGVQMPLTASMWALVMAAHQLKIEPVFTNFSIFNRDGGRQFSPSSSNIVMLHYRYGDSGFDKNNYSQRQEKCDKVWQASAPEGTVNGLLCEQLHEADNYYKTTKLASIQENRFVPPENIPDQIDVPDDTLLVISQREELEKYTSLIEPLKGRKERDWFVQHAYFCLPLTMGNQHGFIVNSLYDFWVHWNGGQTAEDIAIRKRPEDSDLFNSQLIKSHFGMSTVTIQNTWTFRTPKGVNLMVVTPPNFSIDGIAHMAAVVETDNLRRDFTFNLRVTRQDEEIFIPKGSPIGCVLPYPRHFIDQYKVKLASEILDPDVAENERRTMRYHAIERSEYDVGNKHSIGRRYMEGEDIYGNKFEDHQITLDADKD
;
A
#
# COMPACT_ATOMS: atom_id res chain seq x y z
N MET A 1 -8.67 2.97 39.68
CA MET A 1 -9.20 3.73 38.52
C MET A 1 -9.93 2.71 37.65
N ALA A 2 -11.02 3.13 36.99
CA ALA A 2 -11.65 2.30 35.98
C ALA A 2 -10.65 2.03 34.84
N PRO A 3 -10.70 0.85 34.21
CA PRO A 3 -9.78 0.51 33.15
C PRO A 3 -10.11 1.30 31.89
N THR A 4 -9.08 1.75 31.21
CA THR A 4 -9.19 2.47 29.93
C THR A 4 -9.44 1.48 28.80
N TYR A 5 -10.18 1.91 27.76
CA TYR A 5 -10.39 1.08 26.59
C TYR A 5 -10.50 1.89 25.30
N ASP A 6 -10.05 1.28 24.20
CA ASP A 6 -10.26 1.76 22.84
C ASP A 6 -11.22 0.83 22.10
N ILE A 7 -12.13 1.39 21.30
CA ILE A 7 -13.02 0.63 20.43
C ILE A 7 -12.35 0.46 19.06
N LEU A 8 -12.38 -0.76 18.54
CA LEU A 8 -11.73 -1.15 17.30
C LEU A 8 -12.71 -1.89 16.38
N ALA A 9 -12.70 -1.58 15.08
CA ALA A 9 -13.34 -2.39 14.06
C ALA A 9 -12.40 -2.65 12.88
N SER A 10 -12.50 -3.85 12.31
CA SER A 10 -11.78 -4.25 11.09
C SER A 10 -12.75 -4.27 9.92
N ALA A 11 -12.46 -3.47 8.89
CA ALA A 11 -13.28 -3.31 7.71
C ALA A 11 -12.48 -3.62 6.44
N GLU A 12 -13.16 -4.13 5.41
CA GLU A 12 -12.61 -4.19 4.07
C GLU A 12 -12.79 -2.85 3.36
N ASN A 13 -11.84 -2.49 2.49
CA ASN A 13 -11.94 -1.27 1.68
C ASN A 13 -12.93 -1.42 0.51
N ASN A 14 -14.23 -1.57 0.81
CA ASN A 14 -15.30 -1.70 -0.17
C ASN A 14 -16.54 -0.89 0.23
N ILE A 15 -17.41 -0.62 -0.75
CA ILE A 15 -18.62 0.20 -0.56
C ILE A 15 -19.59 -0.36 0.49
N TYR A 16 -19.61 -1.69 0.65
CA TYR A 16 -20.51 -2.37 1.59
C TYR A 16 -20.07 -2.18 3.04
N ASN A 17 -18.76 -2.23 3.31
CA ASN A 17 -18.20 -1.96 4.64
C ASN A 17 -18.10 -0.47 4.94
N ALA A 18 -17.96 0.37 3.91
CA ALA A 18 -17.86 1.82 4.09
C ALA A 18 -19.09 2.39 4.81
N TRP A 19 -20.31 2.07 4.36
CA TRP A 19 -21.52 2.58 5.01
C TRP A 19 -21.74 1.98 6.40
N GLN A 20 -21.38 0.71 6.61
CA GLN A 20 -21.44 0.06 7.93
C GLN A 20 -20.49 0.74 8.92
N ALA A 21 -19.24 0.99 8.50
CA ALA A 21 -18.25 1.70 9.29
C ALA A 21 -18.67 3.14 9.59
N MET A 22 -19.36 3.81 8.66
CA MET A 22 -19.91 5.16 8.89
C MET A 22 -20.96 5.14 10.01
N LEU A 23 -21.88 4.18 9.98
CA LEU A 23 -22.89 3.99 11.03
C LEU A 23 -22.25 3.58 12.37
N PHE A 24 -21.33 2.62 12.35
CA PHE A 24 -20.57 2.18 13.53
C PHE A 24 -19.85 3.36 14.19
N HIS A 25 -19.11 4.15 13.40
CA HIS A 25 -18.41 5.36 13.86
C HIS A 25 -19.37 6.35 14.53
N TYR A 26 -20.48 6.69 13.85
CA TYR A 26 -21.49 7.58 14.41
C TYR A 26 -22.03 7.03 15.74
N SER A 27 -22.40 5.75 15.79
CA SER A 27 -22.96 5.14 16.99
C SER A 27 -21.98 5.15 18.17
N CYS A 28 -20.70 4.88 17.93
CA CYS A 28 -19.66 4.94 18.95
C CYS A 28 -19.50 6.37 19.51
N GLN A 29 -19.45 7.37 18.64
CA GLN A 29 -19.31 8.77 19.07
C GLN A 29 -20.54 9.23 19.85
N LYS A 30 -21.73 8.96 19.31
CA LYS A 30 -22.99 9.46 19.86
C LYS A 30 -23.38 8.76 21.16
N TYR A 31 -23.30 7.43 21.19
CA TYR A 31 -23.90 6.63 22.26
C TYR A 31 -22.87 5.98 23.19
N ALA A 32 -21.65 5.72 22.72
CA ALA A 32 -20.58 5.24 23.60
C ALA A 32 -19.69 6.37 24.12
N GLY A 33 -19.65 7.53 23.45
CA GLY A 33 -18.73 8.62 23.79
C GLY A 33 -17.28 8.36 23.36
N HIS A 34 -17.05 7.45 22.42
CA HIS A 34 -15.72 7.04 21.95
C HIS A 34 -15.56 7.32 20.46
N THR A 35 -14.35 7.71 20.05
CA THR A 35 -13.97 7.75 18.62
C THR A 35 -13.26 6.43 18.28
N PRO A 36 -13.92 5.50 17.56
CA PRO A 36 -13.35 4.19 17.32
C PRO A 36 -12.20 4.26 16.31
N ILE A 37 -11.28 3.31 16.44
CA ILE A 37 -10.26 3.00 15.44
C ILE A 37 -10.89 2.06 14.42
N ILE A 38 -10.94 2.48 13.16
CA ILE A 38 -11.40 1.62 12.07
C ILE A 38 -10.19 1.30 11.20
N VAL A 39 -9.77 0.04 11.28
CA VAL A 39 -8.69 -0.49 10.46
C VAL A 39 -9.27 -0.99 9.15
N VAL A 40 -8.86 -0.37 8.07
CA VAL A 40 -9.38 -0.63 6.73
C VAL A 40 -8.34 -1.45 5.96
N HIS A 41 -8.71 -2.66 5.55
CA HIS A 41 -7.85 -3.54 4.77
C HIS A 41 -8.09 -3.32 3.28
N GLY A 42 -7.10 -2.73 2.61
CA GLY A 42 -7.25 -2.27 1.22
C GLY A 42 -6.15 -2.71 0.25
N ASN A 43 -5.09 -3.41 0.71
CA ASN A 43 -3.93 -3.76 -0.12
C ASN A 43 -3.41 -2.57 -0.94
N ASP A 44 -3.15 -1.44 -0.29
CA ASP A 44 -2.66 -0.19 -0.90
C ASP A 44 -3.64 0.50 -1.89
N ARG A 45 -4.90 0.06 -2.00
CA ARG A 45 -5.96 0.77 -2.76
C ARG A 45 -6.35 2.09 -2.07
N PRO A 46 -6.74 3.14 -2.82
CA PRO A 46 -7.33 4.34 -2.26
C PRO A 46 -8.53 4.02 -1.37
N LEU A 47 -8.64 4.69 -0.22
CA LEU A 47 -9.78 4.54 0.69
C LEU A 47 -11.09 4.89 -0.02
N MET A 48 -12.12 4.05 0.15
CA MET A 48 -13.47 4.34 -0.36
C MET A 48 -14.00 5.66 0.23
N PRO A 49 -14.84 6.42 -0.52
CA PRO A 49 -15.34 7.72 -0.08
C PRO A 49 -15.97 7.73 1.32
N GLY A 50 -16.69 6.68 1.71
CA GLY A 50 -17.28 6.58 3.05
C GLY A 50 -16.25 6.57 4.18
N PHE A 51 -15.12 5.88 4.01
CA PHE A 51 -14.03 5.92 5.00
C PHE A 51 -13.34 7.29 5.02
N GLN A 52 -13.19 7.95 3.87
CA GLN A 52 -12.67 9.31 3.81
C GLN A 52 -13.58 10.31 4.54
N LEU A 53 -14.91 10.14 4.43
CA LEU A 53 -15.88 10.94 5.17
C LEU A 53 -15.72 10.76 6.69
N ILE A 54 -15.53 9.53 7.17
CA ILE A 54 -15.22 9.26 8.58
C ILE A 54 -13.97 10.04 9.01
N GLN A 55 -12.87 9.92 8.26
CA GLN A 55 -11.61 10.60 8.59
C GLN A 55 -11.76 12.12 8.61
N ARG A 56 -12.51 12.69 7.66
CA ARG A 56 -12.78 14.13 7.60
C ARG A 56 -13.75 14.61 8.67
N ALA A 57 -14.59 13.73 9.20
CA ALA A 57 -15.45 13.99 10.36
C ALA A 57 -14.73 13.79 11.71
N GLY A 58 -13.40 13.60 11.70
CA GLY A 58 -12.59 13.44 12.91
C GLY A 58 -12.41 11.99 13.40
N GLY A 59 -12.88 11.00 12.63
CA GLY A 59 -12.71 9.59 12.96
C GLY A 59 -11.29 9.06 12.72
N ARG A 60 -10.89 8.01 13.44
CA ARG A 60 -9.57 7.36 13.34
C ARG A 60 -9.61 6.24 12.29
N ILE A 61 -9.08 6.50 11.10
CA ILE A 61 -8.93 5.49 10.03
C ILE A 61 -7.47 5.06 9.91
N GLN A 62 -7.22 3.75 9.94
CA GLN A 62 -5.90 3.17 9.68
C GLN A 62 -5.99 2.25 8.47
N LEU A 63 -5.44 2.68 7.33
CA LEU A 63 -5.32 1.83 6.15
C LEU A 63 -4.17 0.83 6.37
N THR A 64 -4.44 -0.45 6.13
CA THR A 64 -3.43 -1.51 6.22
C THR A 64 -3.61 -2.54 5.09
N ARG A 65 -2.60 -3.39 4.93
CA ARG A 65 -2.64 -4.54 4.03
C ARG A 65 -3.46 -5.67 4.65
N ASN A 66 -3.85 -6.64 3.84
CA ASN A 66 -4.34 -7.90 4.38
C ASN A 66 -3.15 -8.71 4.92
N TYR A 67 -3.30 -9.30 6.11
CA TYR A 67 -2.26 -10.15 6.71
C TYR A 67 -2.38 -11.56 6.14
N ARG A 68 -1.34 -12.03 5.45
CA ARG A 68 -1.26 -13.38 4.86
C ARG A 68 0.16 -13.90 4.93
N HIS A 69 0.31 -15.19 5.17
CA HIS A 69 1.55 -15.90 4.83
C HIS A 69 1.40 -16.44 3.39
N ASP A 70 2.30 -16.00 2.51
CA ASP A 70 2.24 -16.06 1.05
C ASP A 70 1.78 -17.42 0.44
N ARG A 71 0.62 -17.43 -0.27
CA ARG A 71 0.18 -18.51 -1.18
C ARG A 71 -0.60 -18.04 -2.42
N GLY A 72 -0.52 -16.76 -2.79
CA GLY A 72 -1.05 -16.27 -4.08
C GLY A 72 -2.58 -16.35 -4.32
N LEU A 73 -3.41 -16.63 -3.30
CA LEU A 73 -4.87 -16.71 -3.46
C LEU A 73 -5.53 -15.34 -3.22
N VAL A 74 -6.28 -14.79 -4.17
CA VAL A 74 -7.02 -13.52 -3.97
C VAL A 74 -8.40 -13.83 -3.37
N TYR A 75 -8.61 -13.46 -2.10
CA TYR A 75 -9.96 -13.44 -1.49
C TYR A 75 -10.12 -12.20 -0.60
N ALA A 76 -11.35 -11.73 -0.42
CA ALA A 76 -11.69 -10.61 0.45
C ALA A 76 -12.25 -11.13 1.77
N ARG A 77 -11.51 -11.07 2.90
CA ARG A 77 -12.07 -11.18 4.26
C ARG A 77 -11.34 -10.30 5.28
N ARG A 78 -12.11 -9.52 6.04
CA ARG A 78 -11.75 -8.74 7.25
C ARG A 78 -10.75 -9.51 8.15
N ASN A 79 -9.58 -8.92 8.44
CA ASN A 79 -8.60 -9.50 9.36
C ASN A 79 -8.98 -9.20 10.82
N THR A 80 -10.17 -9.64 11.24
CA THR A 80 -10.83 -9.13 12.46
C THR A 80 -9.91 -9.21 13.68
N ALA A 81 -9.44 -10.40 14.06
CA ALA A 81 -8.51 -10.54 15.18
C ALA A 81 -7.05 -10.24 14.79
N GLY A 82 -6.64 -10.49 13.53
CA GLY A 82 -5.30 -10.15 13.06
C GLY A 82 -4.97 -8.64 13.14
N THR A 83 -6.00 -7.80 13.15
CA THR A 83 -5.88 -6.34 13.34
C THR A 83 -5.34 -5.96 14.71
N LEU A 84 -5.52 -6.80 15.73
CA LEU A 84 -5.04 -6.54 17.08
C LEU A 84 -3.51 -6.32 17.13
N ALA A 85 -2.75 -6.93 16.20
CA ALA A 85 -1.30 -6.75 16.11
C ALA A 85 -0.85 -5.38 15.57
N CYS A 86 -1.69 -4.67 14.80
CA CYS A 86 -1.25 -3.45 14.09
C CYS A 86 -1.73 -2.14 14.72
N VAL A 87 -2.64 -2.23 15.69
CA VAL A 87 -3.25 -1.06 16.32
C VAL A 87 -2.38 -0.58 17.46
N ARG A 88 -2.00 0.70 17.43
CA ARG A 88 -1.33 1.36 18.55
C ARG A 88 -2.39 1.94 19.50
N SER A 89 -2.41 1.44 20.72
CA SER A 89 -3.27 1.90 21.81
C SER A 89 -2.57 1.58 23.12
N ASP A 90 -2.57 2.53 24.04
CA ASP A 90 -2.04 2.39 25.41
C ASP A 90 -3.16 2.02 26.41
N ALA A 91 -4.36 1.73 25.92
CA ALA A 91 -5.51 1.39 26.75
C ALA A 91 -5.37 -0.02 27.35
N ASP A 92 -5.95 -0.21 28.54
CA ASP A 92 -5.94 -1.50 29.25
C ASP A 92 -6.64 -2.60 28.44
N TYR A 93 -7.69 -2.23 27.71
CA TYR A 93 -8.47 -3.13 26.86
C TYR A 93 -8.67 -2.59 25.43
N LEU A 94 -8.68 -3.51 24.46
CA LEU A 94 -9.27 -3.25 23.14
C LEU A 94 -10.62 -3.94 23.03
N VAL A 95 -11.63 -3.19 22.60
CA VAL A 95 -12.97 -3.72 22.30
C VAL A 95 -13.10 -3.89 20.80
N LEU A 96 -12.86 -5.10 20.32
CA LEU A 96 -12.95 -5.46 18.91
C LEU A 96 -14.39 -5.79 18.54
N CYS A 97 -14.95 -4.99 17.63
CA CYS A 97 -16.29 -5.12 17.08
C CYS A 97 -16.25 -5.42 15.58
N ASP A 98 -17.35 -5.96 15.06
CA ASP A 98 -17.61 -5.94 13.63
C ASP A 98 -18.15 -4.56 13.20
N PRO A 99 -17.84 -4.07 11.99
CA PRO A 99 -18.42 -2.84 11.45
C PRO A 99 -19.96 -2.82 11.39
N ASP A 100 -20.59 -3.99 11.42
CA ASP A 100 -22.04 -4.18 11.47
C ASP A 100 -22.59 -4.29 12.90
N THR A 101 -22.02 -3.49 13.79
CA THR A 101 -22.50 -3.28 15.16
C THR A 101 -22.93 -1.82 15.34
N ILE A 102 -23.94 -1.54 16.15
CA ILE A 102 -24.24 -0.19 16.63
C ILE A 102 -24.35 -0.15 18.15
N PHE A 103 -23.81 0.90 18.75
CA PHE A 103 -23.97 1.20 20.16
C PHE A 103 -25.24 2.01 20.39
N PHE A 104 -25.91 1.77 21.52
CA PHE A 104 -26.99 2.63 22.00
C PHE A 104 -26.77 3.07 23.46
N ARG A 105 -25.62 2.71 24.06
CA ARG A 105 -25.09 3.23 25.32
C ARG A 105 -23.58 2.91 25.47
N PRO A 106 -22.88 3.47 26.48
CA PRO A 106 -21.50 3.11 26.80
C PRO A 106 -21.35 1.69 27.35
N LEU A 107 -20.16 1.10 27.19
CA LEU A 107 -19.84 -0.19 27.82
C LEU A 107 -19.75 -0.04 29.35
N PRO A 108 -20.29 -0.99 30.13
CA PRO A 108 -20.23 -0.97 31.59
C PRO A 108 -18.86 -1.43 32.11
N VAL A 109 -17.76 -0.84 31.61
CA VAL A 109 -16.39 -1.26 31.94
C VAL A 109 -16.02 -1.02 33.41
N ASP A 110 -16.72 -0.12 34.09
CA ASP A 110 -16.56 0.12 35.54
C ASP A 110 -16.98 -1.09 36.39
N GLU A 111 -17.79 -1.99 35.82
CA GLU A 111 -18.34 -3.17 36.48
C GLU A 111 -17.80 -4.48 35.88
N TYR A 112 -17.01 -4.40 34.80
CA TYR A 112 -16.57 -5.55 34.04
C TYR A 112 -15.04 -5.57 33.88
N PHE A 113 -14.40 -6.52 34.57
CA PHE A 113 -12.96 -6.68 34.58
C PHE A 113 -12.57 -8.08 34.11
N LEU A 114 -11.64 -8.15 33.17
CA LEU A 114 -11.03 -9.39 32.72
C LEU A 114 -9.62 -9.52 33.30
N ALA A 115 -9.27 -10.72 33.76
CA ALA A 115 -7.90 -11.07 34.07
C ALA A 115 -7.02 -11.02 32.81
N GLU A 116 -5.70 -10.93 32.98
CA GLU A 116 -4.74 -10.86 31.85
C GLU A 116 -4.84 -12.05 30.90
N ASN A 117 -5.26 -13.22 31.42
CA ASN A 117 -5.47 -14.44 30.67
C ASN A 117 -6.95 -14.66 30.28
N GLN A 118 -7.80 -13.62 30.29
CA GLN A 118 -9.19 -13.71 29.89
C GLN A 118 -9.48 -12.90 28.64
N VAL A 119 -10.49 -13.32 27.87
CA VAL A 119 -11.00 -12.56 26.72
C VAL A 119 -12.52 -12.69 26.64
N SER A 120 -13.23 -11.61 26.31
CA SER A 120 -14.67 -11.71 26.19
C SER A 120 -15.12 -12.28 24.85
N PHE A 121 -16.23 -12.99 24.87
CA PHE A 121 -16.97 -13.34 23.68
C PHE A 121 -18.47 -13.23 23.93
N ASP A 122 -19.21 -12.98 22.86
CA ASP A 122 -20.67 -13.05 22.85
C ASP A 122 -21.16 -14.33 22.15
N SER A 123 -22.44 -14.63 22.33
CA SER A 123 -23.07 -15.87 21.87
C SER A 123 -24.03 -15.60 20.74
N VAL A 124 -23.79 -16.30 19.63
CA VAL A 124 -24.50 -16.10 18.38
C VAL A 124 -24.90 -17.44 17.78
N PRO A 125 -26.20 -17.77 17.77
CA PRO A 125 -26.67 -19.12 17.43
C PRO A 125 -26.23 -19.67 16.08
N TYR A 126 -25.90 -18.83 15.10
CA TYR A 126 -25.46 -19.29 13.78
C TYR A 126 -23.96 -19.60 13.69
N LEU A 127 -23.15 -19.11 14.64
CA LEU A 127 -21.73 -19.43 14.75
C LEU A 127 -21.51 -20.78 15.46
N ASN A 128 -22.56 -21.32 16.08
CA ASN A 128 -22.55 -22.66 16.66
C ASN A 128 -22.15 -23.69 15.62
N VAL A 129 -21.34 -24.66 16.05
CA VAL A 129 -20.93 -25.78 15.21
C VAL A 129 -22.18 -26.58 14.80
N LYS A 130 -22.36 -26.73 13.49
CA LYS A 130 -23.49 -27.45 12.90
C LYS A 130 -23.00 -28.72 12.23
N ARG A 131 -23.91 -29.68 12.07
CA ARG A 131 -23.64 -31.01 11.50
C ARG A 131 -22.94 -30.96 10.14
N ASN A 132 -23.24 -29.96 9.32
CA ASN A 132 -22.66 -29.75 7.99
C ASN A 132 -21.19 -29.26 8.01
N ASN A 133 -20.70 -28.73 9.13
CA ASN A 133 -19.36 -28.16 9.24
C ASN A 133 -18.41 -29.03 10.08
N LEU A 134 -18.91 -30.12 10.70
CA LEU A 134 -18.14 -30.98 11.60
C LEU A 134 -16.90 -31.57 10.94
N ALA A 135 -17.03 -32.19 9.77
CA ALA A 135 -15.90 -32.84 9.10
C ALA A 135 -14.77 -31.86 8.74
N VAL A 136 -15.13 -30.63 8.34
CA VAL A 136 -14.17 -29.57 8.04
C VAL A 136 -13.47 -29.11 9.32
N LEU A 137 -14.23 -28.86 10.38
CA LEU A 137 -13.69 -28.45 11.67
C LEU A 137 -12.81 -29.52 12.29
N GLU A 138 -13.18 -30.80 12.19
CA GLU A 138 -12.39 -31.92 12.67
C GLU A 138 -11.02 -31.97 11.98
N ASN A 139 -10.99 -31.86 10.65
CA ASN A 139 -9.74 -31.79 9.89
C ASN A 139 -8.87 -30.60 10.31
N ILE A 140 -9.47 -29.42 10.50
CA ILE A 140 -8.77 -28.21 10.91
C ILE A 140 -8.23 -28.33 12.35
N CYS A 141 -9.04 -28.85 13.28
CA CYS A 141 -8.65 -29.11 14.65
C CYS A 141 -7.48 -30.10 14.72
N ASN A 142 -7.51 -31.17 13.92
CA ASN A 142 -6.42 -32.12 13.78
C ASN A 142 -5.13 -31.44 13.28
N LYS A 143 -5.21 -30.61 12.23
CA LYS A 143 -4.07 -29.82 11.73
C LYS A 143 -3.53 -28.84 12.80
N ALA A 144 -4.41 -28.28 13.63
CA ALA A 144 -4.08 -27.34 14.70
C ALA A 144 -3.61 -28.00 16.01
N GLY A 145 -3.66 -29.34 16.11
CA GLY A 145 -3.36 -30.07 17.34
C GLY A 145 -4.37 -29.83 18.47
N LEU A 146 -5.63 -29.55 18.15
CA LEU A 146 -6.70 -29.28 19.12
C LEU A 146 -7.79 -30.35 19.07
N PRO A 147 -8.38 -30.74 20.22
CA PRO A 147 -9.58 -31.57 20.24
C PRO A 147 -10.81 -30.75 19.79
N LEU A 148 -11.62 -31.33 18.89
CA LEU A 148 -12.84 -30.70 18.37
C LEU A 148 -13.85 -30.39 19.49
N GLU A 149 -13.82 -31.16 20.57
CA GLU A 149 -14.67 -31.00 21.75
C GLU A 149 -14.55 -29.59 22.34
N LEU A 150 -13.40 -28.93 22.25
CA LEU A 150 -13.23 -27.56 22.76
C LEU A 150 -14.12 -26.56 22.02
N LEU A 151 -14.28 -26.69 20.69
CA LEU A 151 -15.19 -25.85 19.92
C LEU A 151 -16.66 -26.23 20.13
N LEU A 152 -16.95 -27.51 20.40
CA LEU A 152 -18.31 -27.99 20.65
C LEU A 152 -18.83 -27.63 22.04
N GLN A 153 -17.94 -27.66 23.03
CA GLN A 153 -18.23 -27.40 24.44
C GLN A 153 -17.99 -25.94 24.83
N SER A 154 -17.40 -25.13 23.93
CA SER A 154 -17.26 -23.71 24.14
C SER A 154 -18.64 -23.09 24.41
N PRO A 155 -18.87 -22.51 25.60
CA PRO A 155 -20.17 -21.91 25.96
C PRO A 155 -20.47 -20.65 25.14
N ILE A 156 -19.47 -20.15 24.40
CA ILE A 156 -19.61 -19.03 23.48
C ILE A 156 -19.33 -19.47 22.05
N SER A 157 -19.94 -18.77 21.10
CA SER A 157 -19.73 -19.03 19.69
C SER A 157 -18.56 -18.22 19.10
N GLY A 158 -17.85 -17.48 19.96
CA GLY A 158 -16.72 -16.63 19.56
C GLY A 158 -17.13 -15.33 18.87
N SER A 159 -18.32 -14.77 19.14
CA SER A 159 -18.76 -13.54 18.47
C SER A 159 -18.29 -12.26 19.16
N VAL A 160 -18.28 -11.17 18.41
CA VAL A 160 -17.99 -9.81 18.88
C VAL A 160 -19.11 -9.31 19.81
N PRO A 161 -18.82 -8.39 20.74
CA PRO A 161 -17.52 -7.74 20.97
C PRO A 161 -16.50 -8.64 21.67
N HIS A 162 -15.23 -8.50 21.31
CA HIS A 162 -14.12 -9.10 22.04
C HIS A 162 -13.41 -8.02 22.85
N ILE A 163 -13.50 -8.10 24.16
CA ILE A 163 -12.72 -7.28 25.10
C ILE A 163 -11.43 -8.05 25.33
N VAL A 164 -10.33 -7.49 24.82
CA VAL A 164 -9.01 -8.11 24.79
C VAL A 164 -8.08 -7.30 25.68
N PRO A 165 -7.59 -7.85 26.82
CA PRO A 165 -6.55 -7.21 27.61
C PRO A 165 -5.28 -6.96 26.82
N ALA A 166 -4.58 -5.86 27.13
CA ALA A 166 -3.29 -5.53 26.51
C ALA A 166 -2.27 -6.69 26.62
N ALA A 167 -2.27 -7.41 27.74
CA ALA A 167 -1.32 -8.49 28.05
C ALA A 167 -1.38 -9.69 27.07
N CYS A 168 -2.55 -10.01 26.52
CA CYS A 168 -2.73 -11.17 25.63
C CYS A 168 -2.94 -10.79 24.16
N ARG A 169 -3.07 -9.50 23.86
CA ARG A 169 -3.37 -8.96 22.52
C ARG A 169 -2.47 -9.49 21.41
N GLU A 170 -1.16 -9.38 21.59
CA GLU A 170 -0.18 -9.74 20.56
C GLU A 170 -0.18 -11.24 20.29
N ALA A 171 -0.07 -12.04 21.36
CA ALA A 171 -0.09 -13.51 21.27
C ALA A 171 -1.38 -14.01 20.61
N LEU A 172 -2.54 -13.48 21.02
CA LEU A 172 -3.84 -13.84 20.47
C LEU A 172 -3.93 -13.52 18.97
N SER A 173 -3.45 -12.34 18.56
CA SER A 173 -3.41 -11.94 17.15
C SER A 173 -2.51 -12.85 16.31
N GLN A 174 -1.30 -13.16 16.79
CA GLN A 174 -0.35 -14.00 16.06
C GLN A 174 -0.85 -15.44 15.94
N GLN A 175 -1.40 -16.00 17.01
CA GLN A 175 -1.96 -17.35 16.98
C GLN A 175 -3.18 -17.43 16.05
N TRP A 176 -4.02 -16.38 16.04
CA TRP A 176 -5.13 -16.29 15.08
C TRP A 176 -4.65 -16.31 13.63
N LEU A 177 -3.58 -15.54 13.31
CA LEU A 177 -3.00 -15.51 11.97
C LEU A 177 -2.47 -16.88 11.53
N GLN A 178 -1.92 -17.67 12.45
CA GLN A 178 -1.53 -19.04 12.15
C GLN A 178 -2.74 -19.95 11.91
N ASN A 179 -3.77 -19.83 12.75
CA ASN A 179 -4.95 -20.69 12.68
C ASN A 179 -5.81 -20.40 11.45
N ILE A 180 -5.93 -19.14 11.02
CA ILE A 180 -6.78 -18.77 9.89
C ILE A 180 -6.26 -19.36 8.56
N GLU A 181 -4.95 -19.57 8.45
CA GLU A 181 -4.30 -20.20 7.29
C GLU A 181 -4.57 -21.71 7.18
N LEU A 182 -5.10 -22.34 8.25
CA LEU A 182 -5.52 -23.75 8.21
C LEU A 182 -6.84 -23.96 7.46
N PHE A 183 -7.62 -22.89 7.28
CA PHE A 183 -8.88 -22.93 6.55
C PHE A 183 -8.61 -22.79 5.04
N GLU A 184 -9.09 -23.75 4.25
CA GLU A 184 -8.88 -23.76 2.81
C GLU A 184 -9.75 -22.72 2.08
N VAL A 185 -9.19 -22.09 1.04
CA VAL A 185 -9.87 -21.14 0.16
C VAL A 185 -10.18 -21.87 -1.15
N HIS A 186 -11.46 -21.99 -1.51
CA HIS A 186 -11.84 -22.50 -2.82
C HIS A 186 -11.99 -21.38 -3.86
N SER A 187 -11.55 -21.66 -5.09
CA SER A 187 -11.68 -20.80 -6.28
C SER A 187 -13.16 -20.57 -6.62
N PRO A 188 -13.55 -19.41 -7.19
CA PRO A 188 -14.94 -19.12 -7.52
C PRO A 188 -15.38 -19.84 -8.80
N GLU A 189 -15.72 -21.13 -8.72
CA GLU A 189 -16.54 -21.78 -9.75
C GLU A 189 -18.04 -21.59 -9.45
N PRO A 190 -18.89 -21.33 -10.45
CA PRO A 190 -20.32 -21.28 -10.26
C PRO A 190 -20.85 -22.72 -10.16
N ARG A 191 -21.45 -23.07 -9.02
CA ARG A 191 -22.34 -24.24 -8.78
C ARG A 191 -21.76 -25.46 -8.04
N THR A 192 -21.00 -25.27 -6.97
CA THR A 192 -20.92 -26.28 -5.90
C THR A 192 -21.24 -25.67 -4.54
N SER A 193 -22.20 -26.26 -3.83
CA SER A 193 -22.61 -25.89 -2.47
C SER A 193 -21.59 -26.38 -1.43
N GLY A 194 -20.34 -25.91 -1.56
CA GLY A 194 -19.21 -26.16 -0.67
C GLY A 194 -18.62 -24.83 -0.17
N VAL A 195 -18.06 -24.84 1.03
CA VAL A 195 -17.89 -23.68 1.90
C VAL A 195 -16.88 -22.63 1.36
N GLN A 196 -17.35 -21.45 0.95
CA GLN A 196 -16.50 -20.23 0.87
C GLN A 196 -16.06 -19.84 2.29
N MET A 197 -14.79 -20.00 2.66
CA MET A 197 -14.18 -19.75 4.01
C MET A 197 -14.98 -18.77 4.91
N PRO A 198 -16.05 -19.17 5.62
CA PRO A 198 -17.14 -18.25 5.97
C PRO A 198 -16.69 -17.30 7.09
N LEU A 199 -17.46 -16.24 7.39
CA LEU A 199 -17.23 -15.37 8.55
C LEU A 199 -17.00 -16.18 9.84
N THR A 200 -17.62 -17.36 9.92
CA THR A 200 -17.46 -18.33 11.01
C THR A 200 -16.02 -18.84 11.18
N ALA A 201 -15.25 -18.99 10.10
CA ALA A 201 -13.85 -19.43 10.16
C ALA A 201 -12.98 -18.45 10.97
N SER A 202 -13.16 -17.14 10.75
CA SER A 202 -12.47 -16.11 11.53
C SER A 202 -12.77 -16.22 13.03
N MET A 203 -14.02 -16.49 13.40
CA MET A 203 -14.44 -16.61 14.79
C MET A 203 -13.93 -17.90 15.43
N TRP A 204 -14.01 -19.02 14.71
CA TRP A 204 -13.47 -20.30 15.19
C TRP A 204 -11.95 -20.29 15.34
N ALA A 205 -11.23 -19.68 14.39
CA ALA A 205 -9.78 -19.51 14.50
C ALA A 205 -9.37 -18.73 15.76
N LEU A 206 -10.21 -17.77 16.20
CA LEU A 206 -9.97 -16.99 17.41
C LEU A 206 -10.26 -17.80 18.68
N VAL A 207 -11.35 -18.56 18.69
CA VAL A 207 -11.65 -19.49 19.80
C VAL A 207 -10.53 -20.54 19.93
N MET A 208 -10.07 -21.10 18.80
CA MET A 208 -8.91 -22.00 18.77
C MET A 208 -7.65 -21.35 19.34
N ALA A 209 -7.37 -20.10 18.95
CA ALA A 209 -6.22 -19.35 19.44
C ALA A 209 -6.28 -19.12 20.96
N ALA A 210 -7.45 -18.76 21.50
CA ALA A 210 -7.65 -18.62 22.93
C ALA A 210 -7.35 -19.94 23.67
N HIS A 211 -7.86 -21.07 23.18
CA HIS A 211 -7.59 -22.38 23.79
C HIS A 211 -6.11 -22.79 23.73
N GLN A 212 -5.43 -22.59 22.59
CA GLN A 212 -3.99 -22.91 22.45
C GLN A 212 -3.12 -22.08 23.40
N LEU A 213 -3.50 -20.81 23.61
CA LEU A 213 -2.81 -19.90 24.50
C LEU A 213 -3.27 -20.01 25.96
N LYS A 214 -4.22 -20.92 26.26
CA LYS A 214 -4.82 -21.09 27.60
C LYS A 214 -5.45 -19.80 28.14
N ILE A 215 -6.01 -19.00 27.23
CA ILE A 215 -6.80 -17.80 27.55
C ILE A 215 -8.23 -18.26 27.83
N GLU A 216 -8.75 -17.90 28.99
CA GLU A 216 -10.09 -18.25 29.44
C GLU A 216 -11.14 -17.34 28.78
N PRO A 217 -12.14 -17.91 28.10
CA PRO A 217 -13.24 -17.12 27.58
C PRO A 217 -14.23 -16.66 28.67
N VAL A 218 -14.69 -15.41 28.57
CA VAL A 218 -15.75 -14.85 29.44
C VAL A 218 -16.95 -14.40 28.61
N PHE A 219 -18.17 -14.76 29.03
CA PHE A 219 -19.40 -14.37 28.35
C PHE A 219 -19.92 -13.02 28.87
N THR A 220 -20.17 -12.07 27.97
CA THR A 220 -20.62 -10.70 28.32
C THR A 220 -22.12 -10.47 28.13
N ASN A 221 -22.74 -11.13 27.13
CA ASN A 221 -24.13 -10.89 26.73
C ASN A 221 -24.44 -9.41 26.46
N PHE A 222 -23.52 -8.71 25.80
CA PHE A 222 -23.66 -7.27 25.52
C PHE A 222 -24.43 -6.99 24.23
N SER A 223 -24.68 -8.02 23.40
CA SER A 223 -25.25 -7.86 22.07
C SER A 223 -26.66 -8.45 21.96
N ILE A 224 -27.54 -7.73 21.27
CA ILE A 224 -28.76 -8.29 20.67
C ILE A 224 -28.56 -8.43 19.15
N PHE A 225 -29.35 -9.29 18.52
CA PHE A 225 -29.27 -9.57 17.08
C PHE A 225 -30.56 -9.19 16.38
N ASN A 226 -30.44 -8.66 15.16
CA ASN A 226 -31.59 -8.25 14.35
C ASN A 226 -32.45 -9.41 13.82
N ARG A 227 -32.11 -10.68 14.10
CA ARG A 227 -33.03 -11.81 13.88
C ARG A 227 -34.31 -11.67 14.69
N ASP A 228 -34.22 -10.97 15.82
CA ASP A 228 -35.37 -10.60 16.65
C ASP A 228 -35.87 -9.20 16.26
N GLY A 229 -35.74 -8.82 14.98
CA GLY A 229 -35.91 -7.46 14.47
C GLY A 229 -37.26 -6.83 14.78
N GLY A 230 -38.34 -7.62 14.67
CA GLY A 230 -39.70 -7.21 15.06
C GLY A 230 -40.00 -7.24 16.56
N ARG A 231 -39.06 -7.67 17.42
CA ARG A 231 -39.26 -7.70 18.87
C ARG A 231 -39.32 -6.29 19.44
N GLN A 232 -40.28 -6.04 20.33
CA GLN A 232 -40.32 -4.83 21.14
C GLN A 232 -39.05 -4.72 21.99
N PHE A 233 -38.34 -3.62 21.83
CA PHE A 233 -37.06 -3.39 22.50
C PHE A 233 -36.91 -1.91 22.86
N SER A 234 -36.58 -1.65 24.12
CA SER A 234 -36.15 -0.33 24.58
C SER A 234 -34.77 -0.48 25.22
N PRO A 235 -33.78 0.34 24.82
CA PRO A 235 -32.51 0.39 25.51
C PRO A 235 -32.69 0.60 27.03
N SER A 236 -33.53 1.55 27.45
CA SER A 236 -33.66 1.91 28.87
C SER A 236 -34.10 0.77 29.81
N SER A 237 -34.70 -0.30 29.28
CA SER A 237 -35.23 -1.43 30.07
C SER A 237 -34.42 -2.73 29.95
N SER A 238 -33.23 -2.68 29.36
CA SER A 238 -32.37 -3.85 29.10
C SER A 238 -30.92 -3.58 29.50
N ASN A 239 -30.13 -4.61 29.81
CA ASN A 239 -28.67 -4.49 30.06
C ASN A 239 -27.82 -4.68 28.79
N ILE A 240 -28.44 -4.95 27.65
CA ILE A 240 -27.74 -5.04 26.36
C ILE A 240 -27.12 -3.68 26.02
N VAL A 241 -25.95 -3.65 25.41
CA VAL A 241 -25.18 -2.43 25.09
C VAL A 241 -25.24 -2.08 23.60
N MET A 242 -25.27 -3.10 22.74
CA MET A 242 -25.13 -2.96 21.31
C MET A 242 -26.03 -3.91 20.51
N LEU A 243 -26.26 -3.57 19.25
CA LEU A 243 -26.93 -4.41 18.26
C LEU A 243 -25.91 -4.85 17.22
N HIS A 244 -25.71 -6.15 17.06
CA HIS A 244 -24.97 -6.72 15.92
C HIS A 244 -25.96 -7.09 14.82
N TYR A 245 -26.04 -6.28 13.76
CA TYR A 245 -27.05 -6.41 12.71
C TYR A 245 -26.52 -7.21 11.52
N ARG A 246 -27.00 -8.45 11.36
CA ARG A 246 -26.37 -9.40 10.44
C ARG A 246 -27.09 -9.58 9.11
N TYR A 247 -28.31 -10.11 9.14
CA TYR A 247 -29.15 -10.47 7.99
C TYR A 247 -30.56 -10.46 8.55
N GLY A 248 -31.28 -9.35 8.42
CA GLY A 248 -32.52 -9.22 9.18
C GLY A 248 -33.68 -9.99 8.58
N ASP A 249 -34.78 -9.87 9.30
CA ASP A 249 -36.08 -10.31 8.86
C ASP A 249 -36.64 -9.37 7.77
N SER A 250 -37.94 -9.47 7.49
CA SER A 250 -38.62 -8.61 6.51
C SER A 250 -38.52 -7.10 6.82
N GLY A 251 -38.09 -6.69 8.02
CA GLY A 251 -37.95 -5.28 8.40
C GLY A 251 -36.64 -4.62 7.98
N PHE A 252 -35.50 -5.34 7.99
CA PHE A 252 -34.21 -4.78 7.54
C PHE A 252 -33.22 -5.89 7.16
N ASP A 253 -32.95 -6.10 5.87
CA ASP A 253 -31.86 -6.98 5.43
C ASP A 253 -30.74 -6.19 4.78
N LYS A 254 -29.55 -6.18 5.42
CA LYS A 254 -28.38 -5.46 4.91
C LYS A 254 -27.86 -6.00 3.58
N ASN A 255 -28.20 -7.25 3.20
CA ASN A 255 -27.89 -7.78 1.88
C ASN A 255 -28.53 -6.96 0.75
N ASN A 256 -29.67 -6.32 1.02
CA ASN A 256 -30.33 -5.43 0.08
C ASN A 256 -29.49 -4.19 -0.26
N TYR A 257 -28.54 -3.83 0.60
CA TYR A 257 -27.66 -2.66 0.50
C TYR A 257 -26.20 -3.07 0.28
N SER A 258 -25.98 -4.07 -0.58
CA SER A 258 -24.67 -4.62 -0.91
C SER A 258 -24.37 -4.57 -2.41
N GLN A 259 -23.09 -4.77 -2.77
CA GLN A 259 -22.56 -5.00 -4.12
C GLN A 259 -22.66 -3.87 -5.16
N ARG A 260 -23.65 -2.96 -5.07
CA ARG A 260 -23.83 -1.83 -6.01
C ARG A 260 -24.00 -0.51 -5.26
N GLN A 261 -23.40 0.56 -5.76
CA GLN A 261 -23.45 1.89 -5.13
C GLN A 261 -24.89 2.37 -4.95
N GLU A 262 -25.73 2.32 -5.99
CA GLU A 262 -27.15 2.71 -5.96
C GLU A 262 -27.98 1.97 -4.90
N LYS A 263 -27.60 0.73 -4.58
CA LYS A 263 -28.23 -0.03 -3.51
C LYS A 263 -27.71 0.41 -2.15
N CYS A 264 -26.39 0.58 -2.00
CA CYS A 264 -25.79 1.05 -0.75
C CYS A 264 -26.34 2.42 -0.34
N ASP A 265 -26.53 3.33 -1.29
CA ASP A 265 -27.04 4.69 -1.01
C ASP A 265 -28.48 4.70 -0.45
N LYS A 266 -29.26 3.65 -0.70
CA LYS A 266 -30.62 3.51 -0.17
C LYS A 266 -30.68 3.05 1.29
N VAL A 267 -29.55 2.64 1.88
CA VAL A 267 -29.54 2.20 3.29
C VAL A 267 -29.98 3.30 4.24
N TRP A 268 -29.65 4.54 3.92
CA TRP A 268 -29.99 5.74 4.69
C TRP A 268 -31.47 6.11 4.64
N GLN A 269 -32.29 5.36 3.88
CA GLN A 269 -33.74 5.55 3.76
C GLN A 269 -34.51 4.34 4.33
N ALA A 270 -33.82 3.42 5.00
CA ALA A 270 -34.44 2.22 5.56
C ALA A 270 -35.41 2.59 6.69
N SER A 271 -36.53 1.86 6.77
CA SER A 271 -37.57 2.11 7.76
C SER A 271 -38.10 0.80 8.34
N ALA A 272 -38.36 0.80 9.64
CA ALA A 272 -39.00 -0.30 10.36
C ALA A 272 -39.90 0.27 11.47
N PRO A 273 -40.85 -0.53 12.02
CA PRO A 273 -41.74 -0.07 13.07
C PRO A 273 -40.99 0.45 14.30
N GLU A 274 -41.42 1.59 14.83
CA GLU A 274 -40.86 2.20 16.04
C GLU A 274 -41.00 1.27 17.26
N GLY A 275 -40.07 1.36 18.21
CA GLY A 275 -40.03 0.52 19.40
C GLY A 275 -39.60 -0.93 19.16
N THR A 276 -39.20 -1.27 17.92
CA THR A 276 -38.60 -2.57 17.60
C THR A 276 -37.09 -2.48 17.47
N VAL A 277 -36.40 -3.62 17.52
CA VAL A 277 -34.94 -3.69 17.29
C VAL A 277 -34.55 -3.11 15.93
N ASN A 278 -35.32 -3.40 14.87
CA ASN A 278 -35.06 -2.82 13.54
C ASN A 278 -35.42 -1.32 13.50
N GLY A 279 -36.43 -0.89 14.24
CA GLY A 279 -36.80 0.53 14.37
C GLY A 279 -35.63 1.36 14.91
N LEU A 280 -34.99 0.89 15.98
CA LEU A 280 -33.80 1.51 16.58
C LEU A 280 -32.63 1.60 15.58
N LEU A 281 -32.39 0.55 14.79
CA LEU A 281 -31.36 0.56 13.75
C LEU A 281 -31.64 1.61 12.66
N CYS A 282 -32.88 1.67 12.19
CA CYS A 282 -33.29 2.64 11.16
C CYS A 282 -33.22 4.08 11.69
N GLU A 283 -33.57 4.31 12.95
CA GLU A 283 -33.40 5.61 13.61
C GLU A 283 -31.92 6.05 13.58
N GLN A 284 -30.99 5.22 14.04
CA GLN A 284 -29.56 5.56 14.01
C GLN A 284 -29.01 5.72 12.59
N LEU A 285 -29.53 5.00 11.60
CA LEU A 285 -29.18 5.21 10.18
C LEU A 285 -29.54 6.62 9.72
N HIS A 286 -30.75 7.09 10.02
CA HIS A 286 -31.18 8.45 9.67
C HIS A 286 -30.36 9.52 10.41
N GLU A 287 -30.07 9.29 11.69
CA GLU A 287 -29.23 10.21 12.46
C GLU A 287 -27.80 10.28 11.92
N ALA A 288 -27.20 9.14 11.58
CA ALA A 288 -25.86 9.07 10.99
C ALA A 288 -25.81 9.79 9.64
N ASP A 289 -26.82 9.61 8.79
CA ASP A 289 -26.92 10.32 7.51
C ASP A 289 -26.98 11.84 7.72
N ASN A 290 -27.80 12.31 8.66
CA ASN A 290 -27.84 13.73 9.01
C ASN A 290 -26.52 14.24 9.58
N TYR A 291 -25.84 13.44 10.42
CA TYR A 291 -24.53 13.77 10.97
C TYR A 291 -23.50 14.02 9.87
N TYR A 292 -23.33 13.10 8.90
CA TYR A 292 -22.34 13.29 7.83
C TYR A 292 -22.71 14.40 6.84
N LYS A 293 -24.00 14.74 6.70
CA LYS A 293 -24.46 15.86 5.86
C LYS A 293 -24.24 17.24 6.50
N THR A 294 -24.27 17.32 7.82
CA THR A 294 -24.23 18.60 8.55
C THR A 294 -22.91 18.86 9.27
N THR A 295 -22.11 17.82 9.51
CA THR A 295 -20.80 17.95 10.18
C THR A 295 -19.82 18.72 9.30
N LYS A 296 -19.15 19.71 9.89
CA LYS A 296 -18.04 20.41 9.23
C LYS A 296 -16.88 19.44 9.04
N LEU A 297 -16.64 19.06 7.79
CA LEU A 297 -15.53 18.20 7.41
C LEU A 297 -14.21 18.98 7.43
N ALA A 298 -13.19 18.42 8.07
CA ALA A 298 -11.84 18.95 8.04
C ALA A 298 -11.32 19.01 6.59
N SER A 299 -10.57 20.08 6.29
CA SER A 299 -9.76 20.20 5.09
C SER A 299 -8.56 19.23 5.12
N ILE A 300 -7.95 18.98 3.97
CA ILE A 300 -6.74 18.15 3.88
C ILE A 300 -5.61 18.74 4.75
N GLN A 301 -5.52 20.07 4.83
CA GLN A 301 -4.53 20.77 5.64
C GLN A 301 -4.78 20.58 7.14
N GLU A 302 -6.04 20.69 7.57
CA GLU A 302 -6.43 20.49 8.98
C GLU A 302 -6.27 19.04 9.44
N ASN A 303 -6.37 18.07 8.52
CA ASN A 303 -6.24 16.64 8.82
C ASN A 303 -4.82 16.07 8.61
N ARG A 304 -3.80 16.92 8.63
CA ARG A 304 -2.40 16.46 8.55
C ARG A 304 -1.97 15.91 9.90
N PHE A 305 -1.28 14.76 9.86
CA PHE A 305 -0.57 14.27 11.04
C PHE A 305 0.49 15.30 11.46
N VAL A 306 0.44 15.70 12.72
CA VAL A 306 1.47 16.53 13.35
C VAL A 306 2.24 15.61 14.30
N PRO A 307 3.53 15.34 14.01
CA PRO A 307 4.36 14.57 14.93
C PRO A 307 4.43 15.23 16.31
N PRO A 308 4.54 14.46 17.41
CA PRO A 308 4.66 15.02 18.76
C PRO A 308 5.87 15.95 18.92
N GLU A 309 6.93 15.71 18.13
CA GLU A 309 8.17 16.48 18.14
C GLU A 309 8.42 17.08 16.75
N ASN A 310 8.85 18.35 16.71
CA ASN A 310 9.28 19.00 15.49
C ASN A 310 10.81 18.89 15.32
N ILE A 311 11.26 17.95 14.50
CA ILE A 311 12.68 17.72 14.22
C ILE A 311 13.09 18.48 12.94
N PRO A 312 13.90 19.55 13.03
CA PRO A 312 14.38 20.27 11.85
C PRO A 312 15.28 19.39 10.97
N ASP A 313 15.48 19.79 9.71
CA ASP A 313 16.45 19.11 8.85
C ASP A 313 17.88 19.48 9.29
N GLN A 314 18.63 18.48 9.74
CA GLN A 314 19.98 18.62 10.29
C GLN A 314 21.04 17.99 9.37
N ILE A 315 20.63 17.43 8.23
CA ILE A 315 21.54 16.72 7.32
C ILE A 315 22.24 17.73 6.41
N ASP A 316 23.57 17.71 6.47
CA ASP A 316 24.47 18.41 5.55
C ASP A 316 25.13 17.38 4.62
N VAL A 317 24.93 17.54 3.31
CA VAL A 317 25.43 16.58 2.30
C VAL A 317 26.57 17.25 1.54
N PRO A 318 27.78 16.66 1.50
CA PRO A 318 28.90 17.21 0.74
C PRO A 318 28.57 17.39 -0.75
N ASP A 319 29.10 18.44 -1.38
CA ASP A 319 28.76 18.86 -2.75
C ASP A 319 28.95 17.77 -3.82
N ASP A 320 29.89 16.85 -3.61
CA ASP A 320 30.25 15.74 -4.51
C ASP A 320 29.56 14.41 -4.17
N THR A 321 28.62 14.42 -3.21
CA THR A 321 28.08 13.22 -2.60
C THR A 321 26.58 13.07 -2.88
N LEU A 322 26.20 11.88 -3.36
CA LEU A 322 24.82 11.40 -3.35
C LEU A 322 24.62 10.51 -2.12
N LEU A 323 24.04 11.07 -1.05
CA LEU A 323 23.86 10.34 0.21
C LEU A 323 22.65 9.42 0.14
N VAL A 324 22.76 8.22 0.72
CA VAL A 324 21.69 7.23 0.80
C VAL A 324 21.40 6.95 2.27
N ILE A 325 20.13 7.02 2.66
CA ILE A 325 19.67 6.73 4.03
C ILE A 325 18.63 5.62 3.97
N SER A 326 18.90 4.51 4.64
CA SER A 326 17.94 3.41 4.80
C SER A 326 16.88 3.75 5.84
N GLN A 327 15.71 3.11 5.76
CA GLN A 327 14.66 3.24 6.77
C GLN A 327 15.09 2.66 8.12
N ARG A 328 15.99 1.67 8.10
CA ARG A 328 16.54 0.95 9.26
C ARG A 328 17.94 0.44 8.94
N GLU A 329 18.79 0.33 9.97
CA GLU A 329 20.20 -0.07 9.84
C GLU A 329 20.35 -1.45 9.16
N GLU A 330 19.50 -2.43 9.49
CA GLU A 330 19.56 -3.76 8.88
C GLU A 330 19.26 -3.81 7.38
N LEU A 331 18.69 -2.72 6.83
CA LEU A 331 18.36 -2.57 5.41
C LEU A 331 19.47 -1.86 4.62
N GLU A 332 20.53 -1.36 5.26
CA GLU A 332 21.65 -0.68 4.60
C GLU A 332 22.34 -1.55 3.56
N LYS A 333 22.34 -2.88 3.75
CA LYS A 333 22.87 -3.84 2.77
C LYS A 333 22.22 -3.72 1.38
N TYR A 334 20.99 -3.19 1.28
CA TYR A 334 20.28 -3.02 0.00
C TYR A 334 20.62 -1.71 -0.72
N THR A 335 21.47 -0.86 -0.13
CA THR A 335 22.04 0.29 -0.84
C THR A 335 22.98 -0.15 -1.96
N SER A 336 23.48 -1.39 -1.92
CA SER A 336 24.28 -2.01 -3.00
C SER A 336 23.51 -2.17 -4.33
N LEU A 337 22.19 -1.94 -4.33
CA LEU A 337 21.40 -1.89 -5.56
C LEU A 337 21.67 -0.62 -6.38
N ILE A 338 22.29 0.39 -5.78
CA ILE A 338 22.68 1.63 -6.43
C ILE A 338 24.09 1.47 -6.96
N GLU A 339 24.27 1.75 -8.24
CA GLU A 339 25.55 1.54 -8.91
C GLU A 339 25.91 2.76 -9.76
N PRO A 340 27.10 3.35 -9.57
CA PRO A 340 27.57 4.42 -10.44
C PRO A 340 27.95 3.84 -11.81
N LEU A 341 27.57 4.54 -12.88
CA LEU A 341 27.97 4.17 -14.24
C LEU A 341 29.36 4.68 -14.63
N LYS A 342 30.00 5.51 -13.79
CA LYS A 342 31.37 6.02 -13.99
C LYS A 342 32.32 4.88 -14.41
N GLY A 343 33.05 5.08 -15.51
CA GLY A 343 33.98 4.10 -16.09
C GLY A 343 33.34 2.99 -16.95
N ARG A 344 32.02 2.82 -16.92
CA ARG A 344 31.31 1.78 -17.69
C ARG A 344 30.97 2.22 -19.11
N LYS A 345 31.94 2.10 -20.00
CA LYS A 345 31.82 2.51 -21.42
C LYS A 345 31.07 1.50 -22.29
N GLU A 346 31.00 0.24 -21.87
CA GLU A 346 30.50 -0.88 -22.70
C GLU A 346 29.00 -1.16 -22.48
N ARG A 347 28.36 -1.73 -23.50
CA ARG A 347 26.99 -2.25 -23.45
C ARG A 347 26.92 -3.51 -24.29
N ASP A 348 26.30 -4.57 -23.76
CA ASP A 348 26.30 -5.89 -24.41
C ASP A 348 25.71 -5.91 -25.82
N TRP A 349 24.78 -4.99 -26.12
CA TRP A 349 24.14 -4.89 -27.44
C TRP A 349 24.85 -3.95 -28.42
N PHE A 350 25.86 -3.18 -27.96
CA PHE A 350 26.60 -2.28 -28.85
C PHE A 350 27.46 -3.08 -29.82
N VAL A 351 27.33 -2.78 -31.11
CA VAL A 351 28.30 -3.23 -32.12
C VAL A 351 29.62 -2.51 -31.95
N GLN A 352 30.74 -3.12 -32.35
CA GLN A 352 32.08 -2.57 -32.16
C GLN A 352 32.24 -1.12 -32.63
N HIS A 353 31.55 -0.73 -33.71
CA HIS A 353 31.62 0.64 -34.24
C HIS A 353 31.03 1.70 -33.31
N ALA A 354 30.04 1.35 -32.46
CA ALA A 354 29.42 2.28 -31.53
C ALA A 354 30.41 2.85 -30.51
N TYR A 355 31.48 2.11 -30.19
CA TYR A 355 32.50 2.52 -29.23
C TYR A 355 33.44 3.62 -29.73
N PHE A 356 33.39 3.93 -31.02
CA PHE A 356 34.11 5.08 -31.59
C PHE A 356 33.29 6.38 -31.50
N CYS A 357 32.04 6.31 -31.04
CA CYS A 357 31.21 7.47 -30.80
C CYS A 357 31.40 7.94 -29.36
N LEU A 358 32.28 8.94 -29.13
CA LEU A 358 32.50 9.49 -27.79
C LEU A 358 31.21 9.91 -27.07
N PRO A 359 30.23 10.56 -27.71
CA PRO A 359 28.98 10.91 -27.03
C PRO A 359 28.23 9.69 -26.48
N LEU A 360 28.22 8.56 -27.20
CA LEU A 360 27.57 7.34 -26.72
C LEU A 360 28.33 6.70 -25.56
N THR A 361 29.67 6.62 -25.63
CA THR A 361 30.48 6.02 -24.56
C THR A 361 30.55 6.91 -23.33
N MET A 362 30.51 8.24 -23.49
CA MET A 362 30.29 9.17 -22.39
C MET A 362 28.90 8.98 -21.80
N GLY A 363 27.85 8.96 -22.61
CA GLY A 363 26.48 8.71 -22.16
C GLY A 363 26.35 7.42 -21.33
N ASN A 364 27.03 6.35 -21.73
CA ASN A 364 27.08 5.09 -20.98
C ASN A 364 27.60 5.22 -19.54
N GLN A 365 28.38 6.25 -19.24
CA GLN A 365 28.98 6.45 -17.93
C GLN A 365 28.16 7.36 -17.01
N HIS A 366 27.10 8.00 -17.51
CA HIS A 366 26.40 9.04 -16.77
C HIS A 366 25.33 8.49 -15.82
N GLY A 367 25.45 8.88 -14.54
CA GLY A 367 24.43 8.69 -13.53
C GLY A 367 24.62 7.47 -12.64
N PHE A 368 23.62 7.24 -11.81
CA PHE A 368 23.58 6.17 -10.82
C PHE A 368 22.33 5.34 -11.08
N ILE A 369 22.54 4.07 -11.47
CA ILE A 369 21.44 3.15 -11.74
C ILE A 369 20.94 2.51 -10.45
N VAL A 370 19.67 2.12 -10.46
CA VAL A 370 19.03 1.33 -9.41
C VAL A 370 18.63 0.00 -10.03
N ASN A 371 19.14 -1.08 -9.44
CA ASN A 371 18.97 -2.42 -9.96
C ASN A 371 17.79 -3.15 -9.28
N SER A 372 17.19 -4.10 -10.01
CA SER A 372 16.20 -5.01 -9.46
C SER A 372 16.83 -5.97 -8.45
N LEU A 373 16.23 -6.09 -7.26
CA LEU A 373 16.71 -6.97 -6.19
C LEU A 373 16.44 -8.46 -6.49
N TYR A 374 15.41 -8.75 -7.28
CA TYR A 374 14.95 -10.10 -7.62
C TYR A 374 14.32 -10.17 -9.01
N ASP A 375 14.04 -11.38 -9.45
CA ASP A 375 13.37 -11.67 -10.72
C ASP A 375 11.87 -11.38 -10.63
N PHE A 376 11.30 -10.68 -11.60
CA PHE A 376 9.86 -10.45 -11.64
C PHE A 376 9.29 -10.45 -13.06
N TRP A 377 8.00 -10.71 -13.16
CA TRP A 377 7.25 -10.70 -14.41
C TRP A 377 6.13 -9.68 -14.33
N VAL A 378 5.90 -8.99 -15.43
CA VAL A 378 4.85 -7.98 -15.56
C VAL A 378 3.96 -8.36 -16.73
N HIS A 379 2.65 -8.36 -16.52
CA HIS A 379 1.66 -8.52 -17.57
C HIS A 379 0.63 -7.40 -17.46
N TRP A 380 0.34 -6.72 -18.56
CA TRP A 380 -0.65 -5.66 -18.63
C TRP A 380 -1.73 -6.00 -19.66
N ASN A 381 -2.99 -5.96 -19.26
CA ASN A 381 -4.13 -6.37 -20.10
C ASN A 381 -4.70 -5.27 -21.03
N GLY A 382 -4.05 -4.09 -21.10
CA GLY A 382 -4.52 -2.94 -21.89
C GLY A 382 -5.37 -1.92 -21.12
N GLY A 383 -5.79 -2.21 -19.89
CA GLY A 383 -6.62 -1.31 -19.09
C GLY A 383 -5.87 -0.16 -18.41
N GLN A 384 -6.60 0.72 -17.73
CA GLN A 384 -6.06 1.98 -17.17
C GLN A 384 -5.91 1.97 -15.64
N THR A 385 -6.44 0.95 -14.96
CA THR A 385 -6.46 0.85 -13.51
C THR A 385 -5.22 0.14 -12.97
N ALA A 386 -4.99 0.19 -11.66
CA ALA A 386 -3.87 -0.54 -11.06
C ALA A 386 -4.07 -2.07 -11.18
N GLU A 387 -5.32 -2.53 -11.15
CA GLU A 387 -5.70 -3.94 -11.29
C GLU A 387 -5.38 -4.53 -12.67
N ASP A 388 -5.17 -3.69 -13.68
CA ASP A 388 -4.90 -4.09 -15.06
C ASP A 388 -3.46 -4.56 -15.28
N ILE A 389 -2.60 -4.41 -14.26
CA ILE A 389 -1.24 -4.98 -14.25
C ILE A 389 -1.15 -6.09 -13.21
N ALA A 390 -0.75 -7.26 -13.68
CA ALA A 390 -0.33 -8.37 -12.83
C ALA A 390 1.20 -8.38 -12.70
N ILE A 391 1.69 -8.49 -11.46
CA ILE A 391 3.12 -8.63 -11.17
C ILE A 391 3.32 -9.96 -10.46
N ARG A 392 4.16 -10.80 -11.04
CA ARG A 392 4.51 -12.12 -10.49
C ARG A 392 5.95 -12.12 -10.04
N LYS A 393 6.22 -12.89 -8.98
CA LYS A 393 7.55 -13.10 -8.39
C LYS A 393 7.73 -14.57 -8.06
N ARG A 394 8.96 -14.96 -7.74
CA ARG A 394 9.23 -16.30 -7.22
C ARG A 394 8.86 -16.40 -5.73
N PRO A 395 8.24 -17.51 -5.27
CA PRO A 395 7.85 -17.67 -3.86
C PRO A 395 9.01 -17.58 -2.86
N GLU A 396 10.21 -18.02 -3.25
CA GLU A 396 11.41 -17.95 -2.41
C GLU A 396 11.94 -16.52 -2.20
N ASP A 397 11.55 -15.58 -3.06
CA ASP A 397 11.96 -14.17 -2.98
C ASP A 397 10.98 -13.34 -2.13
N SER A 398 9.98 -13.96 -1.48
CA SER A 398 8.91 -13.25 -0.76
C SER A 398 9.41 -12.39 0.40
N ASP A 399 10.47 -12.80 1.09
CA ASP A 399 11.07 -12.00 2.18
C ASP A 399 11.80 -10.74 1.67
N LEU A 400 12.31 -10.77 0.43
CA LEU A 400 13.01 -9.64 -0.21
C LEU A 400 12.06 -8.51 -0.59
N PHE A 401 10.77 -8.80 -0.72
CA PHE A 401 9.72 -7.84 -1.10
C PHE A 401 9.58 -6.69 -0.09
N ASN A 402 9.87 -6.95 1.19
CA ASN A 402 9.87 -5.92 2.21
C ASN A 402 11.06 -4.95 2.07
N SER A 403 12.02 -5.25 1.19
CA SER A 403 13.27 -4.49 0.99
C SER A 403 13.28 -3.68 -0.30
N GLN A 404 12.68 -4.21 -1.38
CA GLN A 404 12.35 -3.49 -2.60
C GLN A 404 10.96 -3.93 -3.08
N LEU A 405 10.03 -3.00 -3.07
CA LEU A 405 8.62 -3.24 -3.34
C LEU A 405 8.29 -2.92 -4.80
N ILE A 406 7.92 -3.94 -5.57
CA ILE A 406 7.46 -3.81 -6.96
C ILE A 406 5.95 -4.04 -6.99
N LYS A 407 5.17 -3.01 -7.32
CA LYS A 407 3.71 -3.05 -7.29
C LYS A 407 3.06 -2.25 -8.42
N SER A 408 1.81 -2.58 -8.74
CA SER A 408 0.94 -1.69 -9.51
C SER A 408 0.20 -0.76 -8.54
N HIS A 409 0.34 0.56 -8.72
CA HIS A 409 -0.24 1.54 -7.79
C HIS A 409 -1.02 2.65 -8.50
N PHE A 410 -0.43 3.28 -9.52
CA PHE A 410 -1.01 4.46 -10.18
C PHE A 410 -2.00 4.12 -11.30
N GLY A 411 -2.03 2.88 -11.78
CA GLY A 411 -2.69 2.53 -13.04
C GLY A 411 -1.86 3.00 -14.24
N MET A 412 -2.50 3.41 -15.34
CA MET A 412 -1.84 3.96 -16.54
C MET A 412 -0.70 3.05 -17.07
N SER A 413 -0.92 1.73 -17.06
CA SER A 413 0.09 0.73 -17.40
C SER A 413 1.43 0.88 -16.64
N THR A 414 1.41 1.42 -15.41
CA THR A 414 2.63 1.72 -14.62
C THR A 414 2.91 0.70 -13.53
N VAL A 415 4.13 0.15 -13.56
CA VAL A 415 4.77 -0.56 -12.44
C VAL A 415 5.57 0.43 -11.62
N THR A 416 5.36 0.40 -10.31
CA THR A 416 5.99 1.29 -9.32
C THR A 416 6.97 0.50 -8.48
N ILE A 417 8.22 0.95 -8.45
CA ILE A 417 9.29 0.42 -7.61
C ILE A 417 9.53 1.38 -6.46
N GLN A 418 9.43 0.85 -5.25
CA GLN A 418 9.65 1.57 -4.01
C GLN A 418 10.80 0.89 -3.24
N ASN A 419 11.81 1.66 -2.84
CA ASN A 419 12.95 1.15 -2.10
C ASN A 419 12.81 1.45 -0.61
N THR A 420 13.52 0.69 0.23
CA THR A 420 13.60 0.91 1.69
C THR A 420 14.68 1.91 2.10
N TRP A 421 15.14 2.70 1.15
CA TRP A 421 16.12 3.76 1.34
C TRP A 421 15.70 4.98 0.52
N THR A 422 16.23 6.13 0.87
CA THR A 422 16.02 7.39 0.13
C THR A 422 17.35 8.08 -0.14
N PHE A 423 17.36 8.91 -1.18
CA PHE A 423 18.49 9.78 -1.49
C PHE A 423 18.38 11.11 -0.73
N ARG A 424 19.53 11.69 -0.40
CA ARG A 424 19.69 13.08 0.01
C ARG A 424 20.76 13.72 -0.87
N THR A 425 20.47 14.89 -1.40
CA THR A 425 21.39 15.69 -2.22
C THR A 425 21.88 16.91 -1.46
N PRO A 426 23.00 17.53 -1.90
CA PRO A 426 23.39 18.86 -1.46
C PRO A 426 22.28 19.88 -1.66
N LYS A 427 22.29 20.94 -0.85
CA LYS A 427 21.28 21.99 -0.93
C LYS A 427 21.30 22.65 -2.31
N GLY A 428 20.12 22.76 -2.93
CA GLY A 428 20.02 23.32 -4.28
C GLY A 428 20.40 22.36 -5.41
N VAL A 429 20.57 21.06 -5.14
CA VAL A 429 20.76 20.01 -6.16
C VAL A 429 19.49 19.17 -6.27
N ASN A 430 18.97 19.05 -7.49
CA ASN A 430 17.84 18.18 -7.81
C ASN A 430 18.34 16.83 -8.37
N LEU A 431 17.54 15.78 -8.20
CA LEU A 431 17.73 14.53 -8.94
C LEU A 431 16.76 14.47 -10.12
N MET A 432 17.31 14.29 -11.31
CA MET A 432 16.55 13.92 -12.49
C MET A 432 16.52 12.39 -12.61
N VAL A 433 15.35 11.80 -12.43
CA VAL A 433 15.07 10.38 -12.69
C VAL A 433 14.90 10.20 -14.19
N VAL A 434 15.63 9.26 -14.78
CA VAL A 434 15.64 9.00 -16.23
C VAL A 434 15.74 7.52 -16.53
N THR A 435 15.53 7.18 -17.81
CA THR A 435 15.95 5.91 -18.38
C THR A 435 17.45 5.71 -18.15
N PRO A 436 17.89 4.55 -17.61
CA PRO A 436 19.31 4.22 -17.54
C PRO A 436 19.97 4.33 -18.93
N PRO A 437 21.03 5.13 -19.10
CA PRO A 437 21.61 5.41 -20.41
C PRO A 437 22.00 4.14 -21.18
N ASN A 438 21.43 4.01 -22.38
CA ASN A 438 21.63 2.91 -23.32
C ASN A 438 21.35 1.51 -22.74
N PHE A 439 20.58 1.42 -21.66
CA PHE A 439 19.88 0.19 -21.31
C PHE A 439 18.47 0.24 -21.88
N SER A 440 17.97 -0.93 -22.27
CA SER A 440 16.61 -1.08 -22.76
C SER A 440 16.02 -2.36 -22.19
N ILE A 441 14.81 -2.26 -21.66
CA ILE A 441 13.97 -3.41 -21.34
C ILE A 441 12.84 -3.38 -22.35
N ASP A 442 12.76 -4.40 -23.19
CA ASP A 442 11.75 -4.49 -24.24
C ASP A 442 10.33 -4.50 -23.64
N GLY A 443 9.42 -3.73 -24.22
CA GLY A 443 8.07 -3.52 -23.70
C GLY A 443 7.95 -2.66 -22.44
N ILE A 444 9.04 -2.01 -21.99
CA ILE A 444 9.06 -1.11 -20.84
C ILE A 444 9.66 0.24 -21.22
N ALA A 445 9.00 1.32 -20.78
CA ALA A 445 9.52 2.67 -20.83
C ALA A 445 9.72 3.21 -19.40
N HIS A 446 10.90 3.74 -19.10
CA HIS A 446 11.14 4.40 -17.82
C HIS A 446 10.48 5.78 -17.83
N MET A 447 9.83 6.15 -16.74
CA MET A 447 9.24 7.48 -16.58
C MET A 447 10.26 8.42 -15.95
N ALA A 448 10.35 9.63 -16.51
CA ALA A 448 11.21 10.67 -15.97
C ALA A 448 10.51 11.51 -14.90
N ALA A 449 11.28 12.00 -13.92
CA ALA A 449 10.80 12.88 -12.85
C ALA A 449 11.93 13.76 -12.32
N VAL A 450 11.59 14.92 -11.77
CA VAL A 450 12.54 15.76 -11.02
C VAL A 450 12.17 15.70 -9.54
N VAL A 451 13.15 15.43 -8.68
CA VAL A 451 12.95 15.27 -7.23
C VAL A 451 13.90 16.17 -6.45
N GLU A 452 13.35 16.95 -5.52
CA GLU A 452 14.09 17.79 -4.59
C GLU A 452 14.44 16.99 -3.33
N THR A 453 15.44 16.11 -3.40
CA THR A 453 15.85 15.22 -2.29
C THR A 453 16.59 15.91 -1.14
N ASP A 454 16.92 17.19 -1.29
CA ASP A 454 17.39 18.06 -0.21
C ASP A 454 16.23 18.59 0.67
N ASN A 455 14.99 18.52 0.16
CA ASN A 455 13.73 18.88 0.81
C ASN A 455 12.90 17.63 1.19
N LEU A 456 12.83 16.65 0.29
CA LEU A 456 12.07 15.42 0.47
C LEU A 456 12.74 14.49 1.49
N ARG A 457 12.19 14.44 2.72
CA ARG A 457 12.65 13.57 3.81
C ARG A 457 11.94 12.22 3.85
N ARG A 458 11.64 11.66 2.68
CA ARG A 458 11.03 10.33 2.49
C ARG A 458 11.52 9.73 1.18
N ASP A 459 11.21 8.47 0.96
CA ASP A 459 11.46 7.81 -0.32
C ASP A 459 10.59 8.38 -1.45
N PHE A 460 11.04 8.14 -2.68
CA PHE A 460 10.24 8.30 -3.88
C PHE A 460 10.35 7.03 -4.72
N THR A 461 9.46 6.91 -5.70
CA THR A 461 9.32 5.69 -6.50
C THR A 461 9.92 5.86 -7.89
N PHE A 462 10.53 4.81 -8.41
CA PHE A 462 10.83 4.68 -9.84
C PHE A 462 9.62 4.08 -10.53
N ASN A 463 9.24 4.63 -11.69
CA ASN A 463 8.04 4.21 -12.39
C ASN A 463 8.40 3.71 -13.79
N LEU A 464 7.94 2.50 -14.10
CA LEU A 464 8.12 1.82 -15.37
C LEU A 464 6.76 1.68 -16.04
N ARG A 465 6.60 2.30 -17.20
CA ARG A 465 5.41 2.16 -18.02
C ARG A 465 5.54 0.93 -18.91
N VAL A 466 4.62 -0.01 -18.77
CA VAL A 466 4.45 -1.14 -19.67
C VAL A 466 3.84 -0.64 -20.98
N THR A 467 4.49 -0.99 -22.09
CA THR A 467 4.10 -0.56 -23.45
C THR A 467 3.60 -1.71 -24.31
N ARG A 468 3.84 -2.97 -23.91
CA ARG A 468 3.23 -4.13 -24.55
C ARG A 468 2.01 -4.62 -23.79
N GLN A 469 0.91 -4.72 -24.52
CA GLN A 469 -0.35 -5.26 -24.02
C GLN A 469 -0.39 -6.78 -24.24
N ASP A 470 -0.98 -7.51 -23.29
CA ASP A 470 -1.26 -8.95 -23.34
C ASP A 470 -0.02 -9.84 -23.53
N GLU A 471 1.16 -9.32 -23.16
CA GLU A 471 2.43 -10.06 -23.13
C GLU A 471 3.02 -10.05 -21.72
N GLU A 472 3.62 -11.18 -21.32
CA GLU A 472 4.42 -11.26 -20.08
C GLU A 472 5.85 -10.79 -20.35
N ILE A 473 6.28 -9.75 -19.65
CA ILE A 473 7.64 -9.21 -19.71
C ILE A 473 8.41 -9.70 -18.50
N PHE A 474 9.53 -10.37 -18.74
CA PHE A 474 10.44 -10.84 -17.69
C PHE A 474 11.55 -9.81 -17.43
N ILE A 475 11.75 -9.45 -16.17
CA ILE A 475 12.82 -8.56 -15.72
C ILE A 475 13.73 -9.33 -14.76
N PRO A 476 14.97 -9.67 -15.19
CA PRO A 476 15.95 -10.34 -14.36
C PRO A 476 16.40 -9.50 -13.15
N LYS A 477 16.76 -10.19 -12.08
CA LYS A 477 17.54 -9.65 -10.97
C LYS A 477 18.80 -8.96 -11.52
N GLY A 478 19.12 -7.80 -10.97
CA GLY A 478 20.25 -6.99 -11.39
C GLY A 478 19.97 -6.12 -12.63
N SER A 479 18.81 -6.25 -13.28
CA SER A 479 18.45 -5.32 -14.38
C SER A 479 18.30 -3.88 -13.87
N PRO A 480 18.84 -2.88 -14.60
CA PRO A 480 18.63 -1.48 -14.27
C PRO A 480 17.16 -1.09 -14.49
N ILE A 481 16.49 -0.69 -13.42
CA ILE A 481 15.05 -0.34 -13.38
C ILE A 481 14.82 1.14 -13.07
N GLY A 482 15.90 1.92 -13.00
CA GLY A 482 15.87 3.36 -12.78
C GLY A 482 17.28 3.94 -12.85
N CYS A 483 17.38 5.23 -13.13
CA CYS A 483 18.63 5.98 -13.07
C CYS A 483 18.36 7.38 -12.54
N VAL A 484 19.31 7.91 -11.76
CA VAL A 484 19.28 9.30 -11.28
C VAL A 484 20.51 10.07 -11.73
N LEU A 485 20.29 11.33 -12.08
CA LEU A 485 21.32 12.30 -12.44
C LEU A 485 21.20 13.51 -11.51
N PRO A 486 22.19 13.79 -10.66
CA PRO A 486 22.21 15.04 -9.90
C PRO A 486 22.51 16.22 -10.83
N TYR A 487 21.78 17.32 -10.67
CA TYR A 487 22.04 18.57 -11.40
C TYR A 487 21.65 19.79 -10.56
N PRO A 488 22.28 20.96 -10.76
CA PRO A 488 21.93 22.17 -10.01
C PRO A 488 20.49 22.61 -10.29
N ARG A 489 19.75 22.92 -9.23
CA ARG A 489 18.40 23.47 -9.32
C ARG A 489 18.42 24.77 -10.12
N HIS A 490 17.38 25.01 -10.90
CA HIS A 490 17.24 26.15 -11.81
C HIS A 490 18.24 26.22 -12.97
N PHE A 491 19.15 25.26 -13.11
CA PHE A 491 20.15 25.26 -14.17
C PHE A 491 19.50 25.28 -15.57
N ILE A 492 18.42 24.54 -15.77
CA ILE A 492 17.72 24.47 -17.07
C ILE A 492 16.83 25.71 -17.29
N ASP A 493 16.22 26.25 -16.23
CA ASP A 493 15.22 27.32 -16.28
C ASP A 493 15.72 28.60 -16.98
N GLN A 494 17.02 28.86 -16.92
CA GLN A 494 17.66 30.05 -17.50
C GLN A 494 17.90 29.95 -19.02
N TYR A 495 17.90 28.76 -19.62
CA TYR A 495 18.21 28.58 -21.03
C TYR A 495 17.05 29.01 -21.93
N LYS A 496 17.38 29.70 -23.03
CA LYS A 496 16.42 30.14 -24.05
C LYS A 496 16.93 29.76 -25.43
N VAL A 497 16.03 29.23 -26.26
CA VAL A 497 16.34 28.98 -27.67
C VAL A 497 16.33 30.32 -28.41
N LYS A 498 17.42 30.60 -29.13
CA LYS A 498 17.63 31.81 -29.92
C LYS A 498 18.29 31.48 -31.26
N LEU A 499 17.94 32.23 -32.30
CA LEU A 499 18.65 32.12 -33.57
C LEU A 499 20.01 32.81 -33.48
N ALA A 500 21.02 32.24 -34.14
CA ALA A 500 22.36 32.82 -34.21
C ALA A 500 22.33 34.27 -34.73
N SER A 501 21.47 34.58 -35.71
CA SER A 501 21.32 35.93 -36.27
C SER A 501 20.74 36.96 -35.30
N GLU A 502 20.16 36.54 -34.17
CA GLU A 502 19.69 37.45 -33.13
C GLU A 502 20.84 37.90 -32.19
N ILE A 503 21.97 37.19 -32.19
CA ILE A 503 23.03 37.32 -31.17
C ILE A 503 24.40 37.60 -31.80
N LEU A 504 24.74 36.90 -32.87
CA LEU A 504 26.06 36.93 -33.50
C LEU A 504 26.10 37.92 -34.67
N ASP A 505 27.29 38.46 -34.92
CA ASP A 505 27.60 39.17 -36.16
C ASP A 505 27.41 38.22 -37.37
N PRO A 506 26.86 38.70 -38.51
CA PRO A 506 26.66 37.89 -39.70
C PRO A 506 27.91 37.13 -40.18
N ASP A 507 29.09 37.73 -40.11
CA ASP A 507 30.34 37.10 -40.56
C ASP A 507 30.77 35.98 -39.61
N VAL A 508 30.56 36.15 -38.30
CA VAL A 508 30.82 35.10 -37.30
C VAL A 508 29.87 33.92 -37.51
N ALA A 509 28.58 34.20 -37.73
CA ALA A 509 27.61 33.15 -38.02
C ALA A 509 27.94 32.41 -39.34
N GLU A 510 28.44 33.11 -40.36
CA GLU A 510 28.85 32.48 -41.61
C GLU A 510 30.13 31.67 -41.50
N ASN A 511 31.08 32.10 -40.67
CA ASN A 511 32.26 31.28 -40.34
C ASN A 511 31.84 29.97 -39.67
N GLU A 512 30.91 30.00 -38.71
CA GLU A 512 30.38 28.78 -38.08
C GLU A 512 29.70 27.85 -39.10
N ARG A 513 28.91 28.41 -40.02
CA ARG A 513 28.34 27.61 -41.13
C ARG A 513 29.40 27.01 -42.02
N ARG A 514 30.50 27.72 -42.28
CA ARG A 514 31.62 27.22 -43.05
C ARG A 514 32.33 26.07 -42.34
N THR A 515 32.58 26.19 -41.04
CA THR A 515 33.12 25.12 -40.19
C THR A 515 32.26 23.86 -40.28
N MET A 516 30.94 24.00 -40.13
CA MET A 516 30.01 22.87 -40.28
C MET A 516 30.08 22.22 -41.67
N ARG A 517 30.18 23.02 -42.75
CA ARG A 517 30.35 22.50 -44.12
C ARG A 517 31.66 21.73 -44.29
N TYR A 518 32.76 22.19 -43.70
CA TYR A 518 34.04 21.49 -43.78
C TYR A 518 34.02 20.17 -43.00
N HIS A 519 33.43 20.12 -41.81
CA HIS A 519 33.20 18.85 -41.11
C HIS A 519 32.30 17.90 -41.90
N ALA A 520 31.30 18.42 -42.62
CA ALA A 520 30.48 17.58 -43.50
C ALA A 520 31.30 16.99 -44.65
N ILE A 521 32.12 17.80 -45.33
CA ILE A 521 33.04 17.36 -46.39
C ILE A 521 34.03 16.31 -45.86
N GLU A 522 34.68 16.57 -44.73
CA GLU A 522 35.60 15.61 -44.10
C GLU A 522 34.90 14.27 -43.87
N ARG A 523 33.71 14.30 -43.25
CA ARG A 523 32.92 13.09 -42.97
C ARG A 523 32.52 12.32 -44.24
N SER A 524 32.13 13.01 -45.30
CA SER A 524 31.60 12.36 -46.51
C SER A 524 32.68 11.95 -47.52
N GLU A 525 33.79 12.67 -47.60
CA GLU A 525 34.80 12.50 -48.66
C GLU A 525 36.11 11.92 -48.15
N TYR A 526 36.50 12.20 -46.90
CA TYR A 526 37.81 11.83 -46.35
C TYR A 526 37.70 10.69 -45.34
N ASP A 527 36.82 10.81 -44.36
CA ASP A 527 36.65 9.82 -43.30
C ASP A 527 36.29 8.45 -43.85
N VAL A 528 35.54 8.38 -44.96
CA VAL A 528 35.19 7.12 -45.64
C VAL A 528 36.41 6.25 -45.97
N GLY A 529 37.57 6.87 -46.25
CA GLY A 529 38.83 6.19 -46.54
C GLY A 529 39.63 5.77 -45.29
N ASN A 530 39.28 6.26 -44.11
CA ASN A 530 39.95 5.94 -42.85
C ASN A 530 39.56 4.55 -42.34
N LYS A 531 40.38 4.00 -41.43
CA LYS A 531 40.05 2.75 -40.73
C LYS A 531 38.75 2.91 -39.94
N HIS A 532 37.78 2.03 -40.19
CA HIS A 532 36.40 2.08 -39.66
C HIS A 532 35.57 3.29 -40.11
N SER A 533 36.06 4.04 -41.11
CA SER A 533 35.42 5.22 -41.68
C SER A 533 35.19 6.39 -40.70
N ILE A 534 36.20 6.75 -39.90
CA ILE A 534 36.08 7.71 -38.78
C ILE A 534 37.25 8.69 -38.75
N GLY A 535 36.97 9.99 -38.59
CA GLY A 535 37.99 11.05 -38.53
C GLY A 535 38.59 11.34 -37.15
N ARG A 536 37.91 10.94 -36.06
CA ARG A 536 38.37 11.04 -34.65
C ARG A 536 38.64 12.43 -34.09
N ARG A 537 38.50 13.52 -34.85
CA ARG A 537 38.66 14.90 -34.35
C ARG A 537 37.94 15.19 -33.02
N TYR A 538 36.66 14.82 -32.90
CA TYR A 538 35.92 14.96 -31.64
C TYR A 538 36.46 14.07 -30.50
N MET A 539 37.04 12.90 -30.79
CA MET A 539 37.72 12.09 -29.77
C MET A 539 38.98 12.78 -29.26
N GLU A 540 39.67 13.51 -30.13
CA GLU A 540 40.95 14.19 -29.88
C GLU A 540 40.79 15.64 -29.39
N GLY A 541 39.54 16.09 -29.20
CA GLY A 541 39.23 17.45 -28.76
C GLY A 541 39.68 18.51 -29.76
N GLU A 542 39.57 18.24 -31.07
CA GLU A 542 40.09 19.11 -32.13
C GLU A 542 38.97 19.52 -33.11
N ASP A 543 38.98 20.77 -33.56
CA ASP A 543 38.10 21.25 -34.64
C ASP A 543 38.68 20.96 -36.04
N ILE A 544 37.98 21.40 -37.10
CA ILE A 544 38.41 21.19 -38.49
C ILE A 544 39.71 21.94 -38.87
N TYR A 545 40.13 22.91 -38.06
CA TYR A 545 41.29 23.76 -38.30
C TYR A 545 42.52 23.34 -37.48
N GLY A 546 42.38 22.37 -36.59
CA GLY A 546 43.46 21.92 -35.71
C GLY A 546 43.46 22.58 -34.33
N ASN A 547 42.45 23.39 -34.00
CA ASN A 547 42.37 24.03 -32.69
C ASN A 547 41.91 23.01 -31.65
N LYS A 548 42.61 22.98 -30.50
CA LYS A 548 42.29 22.09 -29.38
C LYS A 548 41.26 22.72 -28.44
N PHE A 549 40.34 21.91 -27.92
CA PHE A 549 39.45 22.26 -26.82
C PHE A 549 40.12 21.90 -25.48
N GLU A 550 40.39 22.90 -24.66
CA GLU A 550 41.23 22.80 -23.46
C GLU A 550 40.64 21.87 -22.38
N ASP A 551 39.31 21.89 -22.21
CA ASP A 551 38.58 21.10 -21.21
C ASP A 551 37.85 19.90 -21.84
N HIS A 552 38.49 19.27 -22.84
CA HIS A 552 37.88 18.17 -23.57
C HIS A 552 37.79 16.89 -22.74
N GLN A 553 36.57 16.46 -22.45
CA GLN A 553 36.31 15.29 -21.62
C GLN A 553 36.09 14.02 -22.45
N ILE A 554 36.92 13.00 -22.23
CA ILE A 554 36.82 11.69 -22.92
C ILE A 554 36.38 10.52 -22.02
N THR A 555 36.30 10.75 -20.72
CA THR A 555 35.93 9.76 -19.71
C THR A 555 35.45 10.45 -18.44
N LEU A 556 34.64 9.76 -17.64
CA LEU A 556 34.33 10.23 -16.28
C LEU A 556 35.37 9.75 -15.26
N ASP A 557 36.25 8.81 -15.63
CA ASP A 557 37.34 8.34 -14.77
C ASP A 557 38.38 9.43 -14.54
N ALA A 558 38.58 9.84 -13.29
CA ALA A 558 39.54 10.89 -12.92
C ALA A 558 41.01 10.38 -12.89
N ASP A 559 41.23 9.07 -13.03
CA ASP A 559 42.55 8.43 -12.82
C ASP A 559 43.35 8.21 -14.12
N LYS A 560 43.05 8.96 -15.19
CA LYS A 560 43.82 8.92 -16.44
C LYS A 560 44.21 10.32 -16.90
N ASP A 561 45.14 10.91 -16.15
CA ASP A 561 46.15 11.79 -16.74
C ASP A 561 47.29 10.94 -17.33
#